data_AF-A0AAN9B844-F1
#
_entry.id   AF-A0AAN9B844-F1
#
_cell.length_a   1.000
_cell.length_b   1.000
_cell.length_c   1.000
_cell.angle_alpha   90.00
_cell.angle_beta   90.00
_cell.angle_gamma   90.00
#
_symmetry.space_group_name_H-M   'P 1'
#
loop_
_entity.id
_entity.type
_entity.pdbx_description
1 polymer ?
#
loop_
_entity_poly.entity_id
_entity_poly.type
_entity_poly.pdbx_seq_one_letter_code
_entity_poly.pdbx_strand_id
1 'polypeptide(L)'
;MAHWEDTLKRLLRRGKVNAAAVLDSDGRILAALPELSITAREGESLVKAATCNYACCFKLLVNGTLFTCFHKDKNVLVGCADGMVLAGKKARDGVFVMGLASSDSPGSCLYEMTELARVLRKSERKNVEKKVIVADALP
;
A
#
# COMPACT_ATOMS: atom_id res chain seq x y z
N MET A 1 -7.37 8.68 13.10
CA MET A 1 -6.05 8.15 12.66
C MET A 1 -5.80 6.70 13.10
N ALA A 2 -6.39 6.18 14.18
CA ALA A 2 -6.13 4.81 14.70
C ALA A 2 -6.52 3.60 13.80
N HIS A 3 -7.37 3.78 12.77
CA HIS A 3 -7.90 2.65 11.99
C HIS A 3 -6.86 1.98 11.06
N TRP A 4 -5.89 2.73 10.56
CA TRP A 4 -4.92 2.21 9.58
C TRP A 4 -3.89 1.29 10.21
N GLU A 5 -3.29 1.70 11.31
CA GLU A 5 -2.31 0.89 12.04
C GLU A 5 -2.91 -0.41 12.57
N ASP A 6 -4.13 -0.38 13.10
CA ASP A 6 -4.80 -1.61 13.58
C ASP A 6 -5.07 -2.59 12.45
N THR A 7 -5.40 -2.07 11.26
CA THR A 7 -5.58 -2.90 10.06
C THR A 7 -4.26 -3.51 9.62
N LEU A 8 -3.17 -2.72 9.58
CA LEU A 8 -1.83 -3.20 9.25
C LEU A 8 -1.31 -4.23 10.28
N LYS A 9 -1.53 -4.01 11.57
CA LYS A 9 -1.15 -4.96 12.64
C LYS A 9 -1.87 -6.30 12.50
N ARG A 10 -3.13 -6.32 12.05
CA ARG A 10 -3.84 -7.58 11.77
C ARG A 10 -3.25 -8.34 10.59
N LEU A 11 -2.70 -7.65 9.60
CA LEU A 11 -2.02 -8.28 8.46
C LEU A 11 -0.70 -8.94 8.89
N LEU A 12 0.09 -8.26 9.73
CA LEU A 12 1.32 -8.82 10.29
C LEU A 12 1.08 -10.11 11.08
N ARG A 13 0.04 -10.16 11.91
CA ARG A 13 -0.29 -11.35 12.72
C ARG A 13 -0.55 -12.60 11.89
N ARG A 14 -0.82 -12.47 10.59
CA ARG A 14 -1.01 -13.61 9.67
C ARG A 14 0.30 -14.17 9.15
N GLY A 15 1.44 -13.52 9.40
CA GLY A 15 2.79 -13.98 9.03
C GLY A 15 3.10 -13.96 7.52
N LYS A 16 2.22 -13.36 6.71
CA LYS A 16 2.32 -13.35 5.24
C LYS A 16 3.01 -12.11 4.68
N VAL A 17 3.24 -11.12 5.54
CA VAL A 17 3.82 -9.81 5.21
C VAL A 17 4.73 -9.45 6.37
N ASN A 18 5.95 -9.05 6.06
CA ASN A 18 6.98 -8.68 7.04
C ASN A 18 6.88 -7.19 7.37
N ALA A 19 6.58 -6.37 6.36
CA ALA A 19 6.44 -4.93 6.52
C ALA A 19 5.37 -4.40 5.56
N ALA A 20 4.67 -3.34 5.94
CA ALA A 20 3.65 -2.71 5.09
C ALA A 20 3.48 -1.24 5.43
N ALA A 21 3.07 -0.48 4.42
CA ALA A 21 2.74 0.93 4.56
C ALA A 21 1.57 1.34 3.66
N VAL A 22 0.95 2.44 4.07
CA VAL A 22 -0.07 3.18 3.35
C VAL A 22 0.52 4.56 3.06
N LEU A 23 0.50 4.95 1.79
CA LEU A 23 0.98 6.23 1.29
C LEU A 23 -0.17 7.03 0.68
N ASP A 24 -0.09 8.34 0.77
CA ASP A 24 -0.97 9.24 -0.01
C ASP A 24 -0.53 9.36 -1.47
N SER A 25 -1.21 10.22 -2.24
CA SER A 25 -0.91 10.45 -3.66
C SER A 25 0.44 11.11 -3.92
N ASP A 26 1.04 11.73 -2.89
CA ASP A 26 2.34 12.41 -2.97
C ASP A 26 3.48 11.50 -2.48
N GLY A 27 3.16 10.27 -2.05
CA GLY A 27 4.14 9.34 -1.51
C GLY A 27 4.49 9.60 -0.04
N ARG A 28 3.67 10.36 0.70
CA ARG A 28 3.86 10.54 2.14
C ARG A 28 3.23 9.37 2.88
N ILE A 29 3.92 8.90 3.92
CA ILE A 29 3.44 7.80 4.75
C ILE A 29 2.26 8.27 5.61
N LEU A 30 1.09 7.66 5.38
CA LEU A 30 -0.11 7.82 6.21
C LEU A 30 -0.10 6.86 7.40
N ALA A 31 0.45 5.65 7.19
CA ALA A 31 0.68 4.65 8.22
C ALA A 31 1.76 3.68 7.75
N ALA A 32 2.65 3.26 8.64
CA ALA A 32 3.64 2.24 8.37
C ALA A 32 3.82 1.34 9.59
N LEU A 33 4.33 0.14 9.35
CA LEU A 33 4.78 -0.75 10.41
C LEU A 33 6.22 -0.42 10.81
N PRO A 34 6.63 -0.71 12.06
CA PRO A 34 7.88 -0.16 12.64
C PRO A 34 9.15 -0.52 11.87
N GLU A 35 9.13 -1.66 11.17
CA GLU A 35 10.28 -2.20 10.45
C GLU A 35 10.48 -1.59 9.05
N LEU A 36 9.62 -0.65 8.65
CA LEU A 36 9.66 -0.03 7.33
C LEU A 36 10.11 1.43 7.43
N SER A 37 11.31 1.72 6.91
CA SER A 37 11.83 3.08 6.79
C SER A 37 11.81 3.49 5.32
N ILE A 38 10.77 4.21 4.91
CA ILE A 38 10.65 4.77 3.57
C ILE A 38 10.95 6.26 3.64
N THR A 39 11.95 6.70 2.88
CA THR A 39 12.23 8.11 2.68
C THR A 39 11.16 8.75 1.80
N ALA A 40 10.98 10.08 1.92
CA ALA A 40 10.02 10.80 1.08
C ALA A 40 10.24 10.56 -0.43
N ARG A 41 11.51 10.48 -0.86
CA ARG A 41 11.87 10.23 -2.26
C ARG A 41 11.50 8.81 -2.73
N GLU A 42 11.69 7.81 -1.88
CA GLU A 42 11.27 6.43 -2.18
C GLU A 42 9.75 6.35 -2.26
N GLY A 43 9.03 6.99 -1.34
CA GLY A 43 7.56 7.05 -1.35
C GLY A 43 7.01 7.71 -2.61
N GLU A 44 7.57 8.85 -3.01
CA GLU A 44 7.19 9.55 -4.25
C GLU A 44 7.46 8.67 -5.48
N SER A 45 8.62 8.01 -5.52
CA SER A 45 9.00 7.10 -6.61
C SER A 45 8.05 5.91 -6.71
N LEU A 46 7.64 5.33 -5.57
CA LEU A 46 6.67 4.24 -5.49
C LEU A 46 5.32 4.63 -6.07
N VAL A 47 4.77 5.77 -5.66
CA VAL A 47 3.46 6.23 -6.12
C VAL A 47 3.49 6.60 -7.60
N LYS A 48 4.55 7.28 -8.06
CA LYS A 48 4.77 7.54 -9.48
C LYS A 48 4.86 6.25 -10.28
N ALA A 49 5.67 5.30 -9.85
CA ALA A 49 5.77 4.01 -10.51
C ALA A 49 4.44 3.26 -10.57
N ALA A 50 3.64 3.28 -9.50
CA ALA A 50 2.33 2.63 -9.47
C ALA A 50 1.28 3.29 -10.37
N THR A 51 1.47 4.58 -10.72
CA THR A 51 0.56 5.37 -11.56
C THR A 51 1.01 5.49 -13.01
N CYS A 52 2.30 5.34 -13.27
CA CYS A 52 2.84 5.19 -14.61
C CYS A 52 2.40 3.84 -15.20
N ASN A 53 2.11 3.81 -16.50
CA ASN A 53 1.85 2.56 -17.23
C ASN A 53 3.14 2.14 -17.95
N TYR A 54 4.18 1.79 -17.20
CA TYR A 54 5.40 1.27 -17.82
C TYR A 54 5.10 -0.09 -18.48
N ALA A 55 5.44 -0.21 -19.76
CA ALA A 55 5.26 -1.46 -20.52
C ALA A 55 6.35 -2.51 -20.19
N CYS A 56 7.42 -2.10 -19.51
CA CYS A 56 8.60 -2.91 -19.23
C CYS A 56 8.91 -2.97 -17.73
N CYS A 57 9.82 -3.87 -17.36
CA CYS A 57 10.36 -3.93 -16.01
C CYS A 57 11.17 -2.67 -15.67
N PHE A 58 11.10 -2.23 -14.43
CA PHE A 58 11.81 -1.05 -13.93
C PHE A 58 12.42 -1.34 -12.55
N LYS A 59 13.29 -0.44 -12.07
CA LYS A 59 13.92 -0.58 -10.76
C LYS A 59 13.31 0.41 -9.77
N LEU A 60 13.04 -0.05 -8.55
CA LEU A 60 12.58 0.80 -7.45
C LEU A 60 13.43 0.56 -6.20
N LEU A 61 13.90 1.64 -5.59
CA LEU A 61 14.52 1.60 -4.28
C LEU A 61 13.42 1.71 -3.21
N VAL A 62 13.37 0.74 -2.30
CA VAL A 62 12.42 0.71 -1.19
C VAL A 62 13.13 0.16 0.04
N ASN A 63 13.11 0.92 1.15
CA ASN A 63 13.74 0.53 2.40
C ASN A 63 15.23 0.16 2.19
N GLY A 64 15.92 0.94 1.36
CA GLY A 64 17.32 0.69 0.99
C GLY A 64 17.58 -0.50 0.06
N THR A 65 16.54 -1.24 -0.36
CA THR A 65 16.67 -2.42 -1.24
C THR A 65 16.20 -2.09 -2.66
N LEU A 66 16.97 -2.50 -3.67
CA LEU A 66 16.66 -2.21 -5.08
C LEU A 66 15.86 -3.36 -5.73
N PHE A 67 14.55 -3.18 -5.84
CA PHE A 67 13.63 -4.15 -6.43
C PHE A 67 13.60 -4.07 -7.96
N THR A 68 13.49 -5.24 -8.60
CA THR A 68 13.08 -5.35 -10.01
C THR A 68 11.58 -5.48 -10.05
N CYS A 69 10.91 -4.49 -10.62
CA CYS A 69 9.47 -4.32 -10.56
C CYS A 69 8.83 -4.41 -11.94
N PHE A 70 7.57 -4.83 -11.97
CA PHE A 70 6.71 -4.81 -13.16
C PHE A 70 5.26 -4.58 -12.74
N HIS A 71 4.46 -4.10 -13.69
CA HIS A 71 3.02 -4.01 -13.50
C HIS A 71 2.40 -5.38 -13.75
N LYS A 72 1.72 -5.93 -12.74
CA LYS A 72 0.95 -7.16 -12.91
C LYS A 72 -0.40 -6.87 -13.56
N ASP A 73 -1.05 -5.81 -13.11
CA ASP A 73 -2.38 -5.36 -13.55
C ASP A 73 -2.46 -3.83 -13.45
N LYS A 74 -3.57 -3.23 -13.92
CA LYS A 74 -3.84 -1.79 -13.72
C LYS A 74 -3.79 -1.47 -12.23
N ASN A 75 -2.89 -0.56 -11.86
CA ASN A 75 -2.65 -0.12 -10.48
C ASN A 75 -2.04 -1.16 -9.52
N VAL A 76 -1.50 -2.27 -10.03
CA VAL A 76 -0.83 -3.29 -9.23
C VAL A 76 0.62 -3.42 -9.70
N LEU A 77 1.53 -3.24 -8.74
CA LEU A 77 2.98 -3.35 -8.92
C LEU A 77 3.45 -4.56 -8.13
N VAL A 78 4.35 -5.35 -8.71
CA VAL A 78 5.06 -6.42 -8.02
C VAL A 78 6.54 -6.25 -8.30
N GLY A 79 7.38 -6.49 -7.30
CA GLY A 79 8.82 -6.53 -7.48
C GLY A 79 9.50 -7.60 -6.64
N CYS A 80 10.71 -7.97 -7.04
CA CYS A 80 11.55 -8.91 -6.32
C CYS A 80 12.98 -8.39 -6.16
N ALA A 81 13.58 -8.72 -5.01
CA ALA A 81 14.99 -8.51 -4.68
C ALA A 81 15.37 -9.38 -3.48
N ASP A 82 16.54 -10.00 -3.50
CA ASP A 82 17.18 -10.63 -2.33
C ASP A 82 16.27 -11.53 -1.47
N GLY A 83 15.48 -12.40 -2.12
CA GLY A 83 14.55 -13.29 -1.41
C GLY A 83 13.32 -12.58 -0.83
N MET A 84 13.08 -11.33 -1.21
CA MET A 84 11.92 -10.54 -0.84
C MET A 84 11.06 -10.18 -2.05
N VAL A 85 9.78 -10.00 -1.77
CA VAL A 85 8.76 -9.57 -2.71
C VAL A 85 8.15 -8.27 -2.22
N LEU A 86 8.14 -7.28 -3.10
CA LEU A 86 7.37 -6.06 -2.97
C LEU A 86 6.03 -6.26 -3.69
N ALA A 87 4.92 -6.05 -2.99
CA ALA A 87 3.60 -5.95 -3.59
C ALA A 87 3.01 -4.58 -3.30
N GLY A 88 2.52 -3.93 -4.34
CA GLY A 88 1.97 -2.58 -4.28
C GLY A 88 0.62 -2.50 -4.99
N LYS A 89 -0.32 -1.76 -4.42
CA LYS A 89 -1.63 -1.52 -5.05
C LYS A 89 -2.15 -0.13 -4.77
N LYS A 90 -2.58 0.56 -5.82
CA LYS A 90 -3.36 1.80 -5.66
C LYS A 90 -4.77 1.44 -5.19
N ALA A 91 -5.18 2.02 -4.07
CA ALA A 91 -6.56 2.06 -3.62
C ALA A 91 -7.32 3.20 -4.33
N ARG A 92 -8.56 3.48 -3.92
CA ARG A 92 -9.30 4.65 -4.41
C ARG A 92 -8.72 5.93 -3.77
N ASP A 93 -9.07 7.07 -4.35
CA ASP A 93 -8.77 8.41 -3.80
C ASP A 93 -7.27 8.71 -3.67
N GLY A 94 -6.46 8.08 -4.53
CA GLY A 94 -5.02 8.35 -4.62
C GLY A 94 -4.16 7.62 -3.60
N VAL A 95 -4.77 6.92 -2.63
CA VAL A 95 -4.05 6.14 -1.62
C VAL A 95 -3.35 4.94 -2.26
N PHE A 96 -2.14 4.65 -1.81
CA PHE A 96 -1.35 3.53 -2.26
C PHE A 96 -0.96 2.65 -1.07
N VAL A 97 -1.14 1.34 -1.20
CA VAL A 97 -0.73 0.38 -0.17
C VAL A 97 0.40 -0.48 -0.69
N MET A 98 1.34 -0.79 0.18
CA MET A 98 2.45 -1.67 -0.15
C MET A 98 2.81 -2.60 0.99
N GLY A 99 3.40 -3.74 0.62
CA GLY A 99 3.90 -4.74 1.53
C GLY A 99 5.19 -5.36 1.03
N LEU A 100 6.04 -5.77 1.97
CA LEU A 100 7.22 -6.59 1.78
C LEU A 100 6.97 -7.95 2.43
N ALA A 101 7.36 -9.03 1.76
CA ALA A 101 7.28 -10.39 2.28
C ALA A 101 8.43 -11.26 1.77
N SER A 102 8.62 -12.44 2.35
CA SER A 102 9.51 -13.46 1.78
C SER A 102 9.03 -13.89 0.38
N SER A 103 9.98 -14.18 -0.51
CA SER A 103 9.76 -14.76 -1.84
C SER A 103 9.15 -16.16 -1.82
N ASP A 104 9.04 -16.80 -0.65
CA ASP A 104 8.38 -18.09 -0.52
C ASP A 104 6.86 -18.00 -0.68
N SER A 105 6.28 -16.79 -0.57
CA SER A 105 4.82 -16.61 -0.65
C SER A 105 4.36 -15.32 -1.37
N PRO A 106 4.82 -15.04 -2.61
CA PRO A 106 4.49 -13.82 -3.36
C PRO A 106 2.98 -13.60 -3.53
N GLY A 107 2.25 -14.69 -3.79
CA GLY A 107 0.80 -14.64 -3.97
C GLY A 107 0.05 -14.22 -2.71
N SER A 108 0.52 -14.66 -1.53
CA SER A 108 -0.04 -14.28 -0.24
C SER A 108 0.15 -12.79 0.04
N CYS A 109 1.35 -12.25 -0.22
CA CYS A 109 1.63 -10.83 -0.06
C CYS A 109 0.72 -9.97 -0.94
N LEU A 110 0.62 -10.31 -2.22
CA LEU A 110 -0.25 -9.61 -3.16
C LEU A 110 -1.74 -9.70 -2.79
N TYR A 111 -2.19 -10.85 -2.31
CA TYR A 111 -3.57 -11.04 -1.87
C TYR A 111 -3.89 -10.13 -0.68
N GLU A 112 -3.04 -10.12 0.35
CA GLU A 112 -3.24 -9.27 1.53
C GLU A 112 -3.22 -7.78 1.18
N MET A 113 -2.35 -7.33 0.27
CA MET A 113 -2.36 -5.93 -0.22
C MET A 113 -3.62 -5.60 -1.01
N THR A 114 -4.11 -6.55 -1.81
CA THR A 114 -5.38 -6.41 -2.53
C THR A 114 -6.57 -6.29 -1.59
N GLU A 115 -6.63 -7.13 -0.57
CA GLU A 115 -7.67 -7.10 0.45
C GLU A 115 -7.59 -5.83 1.29
N LEU A 116 -6.39 -5.38 1.66
CA LEU A 116 -6.19 -4.11 2.35
C LEU A 116 -6.78 -2.96 1.54
N ALA A 117 -6.36 -2.79 0.28
CA ALA A 117 -6.89 -1.75 -0.61
C ALA A 117 -8.42 -1.81 -0.75
N ARG A 118 -9.01 -3.01 -0.72
CA ARG A 118 -10.47 -3.22 -0.76
C ARG A 118 -11.16 -2.82 0.56
N VAL A 119 -10.54 -3.06 1.71
CA VAL A 119 -11.07 -2.68 3.03
C VAL A 119 -11.00 -1.17 3.22
N LEU A 120 -9.90 -0.52 2.80
CA LEU A 120 -9.78 0.95 2.83
C LEU A 120 -10.97 1.61 2.11
N ARG A 121 -11.40 1.04 0.97
CA ARG A 121 -12.58 1.48 0.21
C ARG A 121 -13.89 1.47 1.01
N LYS A 122 -14.06 0.56 1.97
CA LYS A 122 -15.31 0.42 2.75
C LYS A 122 -15.36 1.36 3.95
N SER A 123 -14.23 1.65 4.57
CA SER A 123 -14.15 2.46 5.79
C SER A 123 -14.39 3.94 5.52
N GLU A 124 -14.00 4.46 4.35
CA GLU A 124 -14.21 5.87 4.01
C GLU A 124 -15.67 6.21 3.65
N ARG A 125 -16.41 5.28 3.01
CA ARG A 125 -17.85 5.46 2.75
C ARG A 125 -18.66 5.71 4.03
N LYS A 126 -18.37 4.96 5.10
CA LYS A 126 -19.08 5.12 6.39
C LYS A 126 -18.77 6.43 7.10
N ASN A 127 -17.58 7.01 6.87
CA ASN A 127 -17.20 8.28 7.49
C ASN A 127 -17.74 9.48 6.72
N VAL A 128 -17.88 9.38 5.39
CA VAL A 128 -18.53 10.41 4.58
C VAL A 128 -20.03 10.45 4.84
N GLU A 129 -20.71 9.30 4.90
CA GLU A 129 -22.14 9.25 5.24
C GLU A 129 -22.43 9.85 6.63
N LYS A 130 -21.60 9.54 7.64
CA LYS A 130 -21.75 10.16 8.97
C LYS A 130 -21.52 11.67 8.98
N LYS A 131 -20.65 12.20 8.11
CA LYS A 131 -20.36 13.64 8.06
C LYS A 131 -21.48 14.43 7.34
N VAL A 132 -22.14 13.81 6.36
CA VAL A 132 -23.28 14.40 5.64
C VAL A 132 -24.52 14.46 6.55
N ILE A 133 -24.79 13.41 7.33
CA ILE A 133 -25.97 13.38 8.22
C ILE A 133 -25.89 14.43 9.35
N VAL A 134 -24.69 14.86 9.75
CA VAL A 134 -24.51 15.89 10.80
C VAL A 134 -24.58 17.31 10.24
N ALA A 135 -24.33 17.51 8.94
CA ALA A 135 -24.40 18.83 8.30
C ALA A 135 -25.85 19.26 7.97
N ASP A 136 -26.77 18.30 7.77
CA ASP A 136 -28.20 18.55 7.52
C ASP A 136 -29.07 18.56 8.80
N ALA A 137 -28.44 18.52 9.99
CA ALA A 137 -29.13 18.46 11.29
C ALA A 137 -28.86 19.69 12.17
N LEU A 138 -28.72 20.87 11.57
CA LEU A 138 -28.74 22.15 12.29
C LEU A 138 -29.97 22.97 11.80
N PRO A 139 -30.96 23.24 12.67
CA PRO A 139 -32.02 24.21 12.38
C PRO A 139 -31.50 25.65 12.36
#